data_AF-A0A2J8NB36-F1
#
_entry.id   AF-A0A2J8NB36-F1
#
_cell.length_a   1.000
_cell.length_b   1.000
_cell.length_c   1.000
_cell.angle_alpha   90.00
_cell.angle_beta   90.00
_cell.angle_gamma   90.00
#
_symmetry.space_group_name_H-M   'P 1'
#
loop_
_entity.id
_entity.type
_entity.pdbx_description
1 polymer ?
#
loop_
_entity_poly.entity_id
_entity_poly.type
_entity_poly.pdbx_seq_one_letter_code
_entity_poly.pdbx_strand_id
1 'polypeptide(L)'
;MEEDGQQREKVKPLGFLKPFSLMKASGRFKAHQDALPRLPVPPLQQSLDHYLKALQPIVSEEEWAHTKQLVDEFQASGGVGERLQKGLERRARKTENW
;
A
#
# COMPACT_ATOMS: atom_id res chain seq x y z
N MET A 1 74.62 21.56 -23.33
CA MET A 1 73.75 20.86 -24.28
C MET A 1 72.63 20.26 -23.45
N GLU A 2 71.40 20.58 -23.87
CA GLU A 2 70.13 19.93 -23.56
C GLU A 2 69.39 20.31 -22.27
N GLU A 3 68.14 20.69 -22.52
CA GLU A 3 67.09 21.18 -21.64
C GLU A 3 66.35 20.06 -20.90
N ASP A 4 65.40 20.51 -20.08
CA ASP A 4 64.11 19.88 -19.77
C ASP A 4 63.97 19.15 -18.46
N GLY A 5 62.90 19.52 -17.76
CA GLY A 5 62.30 18.66 -16.76
C GLY A 5 61.52 19.35 -15.65
N GLN A 6 60.55 20.19 -16.01
CA GLN A 6 59.43 20.62 -15.15
C GLN A 6 58.98 19.47 -14.23
N GLN A 7 59.27 19.54 -12.93
CA GLN A 7 58.78 18.56 -11.96
C GLN A 7 57.28 18.81 -11.73
N ARG A 8 56.44 18.03 -12.44
CA ARG A 8 54.99 18.01 -12.25
C ARG A 8 54.65 17.50 -10.86
N GLU A 9 53.97 18.34 -10.09
CA GLU A 9 53.38 18.01 -8.81
C GLU A 9 52.39 16.83 -8.98
N LYS A 10 52.65 15.71 -8.32
CA LYS A 10 51.78 14.52 -8.34
C LYS A 10 50.52 14.82 -7.54
N VAL A 11 49.45 15.26 -8.22
CA VAL A 11 48.11 15.34 -7.63
C VAL A 11 47.64 13.93 -7.26
N LYS A 12 47.32 13.74 -5.97
CA LYS A 12 46.76 12.49 -5.45
C LYS A 12 45.35 12.32 -6.05
N PRO A 13 45.01 11.15 -6.63
CA PRO A 13 43.65 10.95 -7.14
C PRO A 13 42.67 11.00 -5.97
N LEU A 14 41.69 11.90 -6.09
CA LEU A 14 40.56 12.02 -5.18
C LEU A 14 39.90 10.64 -5.05
N GLY A 15 39.79 10.18 -3.81
CA GLY A 15 39.57 8.77 -3.47
C GLY A 15 38.44 8.10 -4.26
N PHE A 16 38.72 6.87 -4.71
CA PHE A 16 37.71 5.93 -5.19
C PHE A 16 36.58 5.82 -4.15
N LEU A 17 35.40 6.37 -4.45
CA LEU A 17 34.18 6.00 -3.74
C LEU A 17 33.96 4.51 -4.01
N LYS A 18 34.04 3.70 -2.94
CA LYS A 18 33.80 2.26 -3.00
C LYS A 18 32.43 2.03 -3.66
N PRO A 19 32.31 1.17 -4.69
CA PRO A 19 31.01 0.85 -5.25
C PRO A 19 30.17 0.25 -4.12
N PHE A 20 29.08 0.93 -3.79
CA PHE A 20 28.08 0.38 -2.89
C PHE A 20 27.61 -0.94 -3.50
N SER A 21 27.82 -2.07 -2.81
CA SER A 21 27.44 -3.36 -3.37
C SER A 21 25.92 -3.38 -3.59
N LEU A 22 25.49 -3.70 -4.81
CA LEU A 22 24.07 -3.87 -5.15
C LEU A 22 23.37 -4.89 -4.21
N MET A 23 24.14 -5.83 -3.66
CA MET A 23 23.69 -6.80 -2.67
C MET A 23 23.25 -6.14 -1.35
N LYS A 24 23.92 -5.06 -0.89
CA LYS A 24 23.45 -4.26 0.25
C LYS A 24 22.28 -3.35 -0.11
N ALA A 25 22.07 -3.02 -1.39
CA ALA A 25 20.91 -2.24 -1.84
C ALA A 25 19.62 -3.05 -1.70
N SER A 26 19.63 -4.28 -2.23
CA SER A 26 18.47 -5.16 -2.31
C SER A 26 17.87 -5.47 -0.93
N GLY A 27 18.71 -5.71 0.08
CA GLY A 27 18.25 -5.93 1.47
C GLY A 27 17.56 -4.70 2.10
N ARG A 28 17.99 -3.48 1.75
CA ARG A 28 17.35 -2.25 2.24
C ARG A 28 15.97 -2.05 1.61
N PHE A 29 15.83 -2.24 0.30
CA PHE A 29 14.53 -2.14 -0.37
C PHE A 29 13.53 -3.17 0.14
N LYS A 30 13.95 -4.41 0.39
CA LYS A 30 13.07 -5.43 0.98
C LYS A 30 12.65 -5.09 2.42
N ALA A 31 13.58 -4.63 3.26
CA ALA A 31 13.24 -4.19 4.62
C ALA A 31 12.21 -3.04 4.63
N HIS A 32 12.28 -2.12 3.65
CA HIS A 32 11.26 -1.07 3.51
C HIS A 32 9.89 -1.62 3.10
N GLN A 33 9.83 -2.65 2.24
CA GLN A 33 8.57 -3.29 1.88
C GLN A 33 7.96 -4.04 3.06
N ASP A 34 8.78 -4.78 3.81
CA ASP A 34 8.34 -5.54 4.98
C ASP A 34 7.87 -4.60 6.13
N ALA A 35 8.27 -3.33 6.11
CA ALA A 35 7.84 -2.31 7.08
C ALA A 35 6.51 -1.61 6.73
N LEU A 36 5.97 -1.81 5.52
CA LEU A 36 4.69 -1.20 5.13
C LEU A 36 3.52 -1.86 5.88
N PRO A 37 2.51 -1.08 6.29
CA PRO A 37 1.33 -1.66 6.90
C PRO A 37 0.58 -2.53 5.90
N ARG A 38 0.02 -3.63 6.39
CA ARG A 38 -0.91 -4.45 5.58
C ARG A 38 -2.18 -3.67 5.29
N LEU A 39 -2.81 -3.97 4.16
CA LEU A 39 -4.08 -3.37 3.79
C LEU A 39 -5.15 -3.71 4.85
N PRO A 40 -5.78 -2.74 5.53
CA PRO A 40 -6.79 -3.02 6.53
C PRO A 40 -8.13 -3.38 5.87
N VAL A 41 -8.89 -4.29 6.48
CA VAL A 41 -10.30 -4.50 6.15
C VAL A 41 -11.12 -3.48 6.94
N PRO A 42 -11.78 -2.49 6.31
CA PRO A 42 -12.61 -1.53 7.03
C PRO A 42 -13.83 -2.22 7.65
N PRO A 43 -14.39 -1.67 8.74
CA PRO A 43 -15.66 -2.14 9.28
C PRO A 43 -16.77 -2.15 8.23
N LEU A 44 -17.59 -3.20 8.25
CA LEU A 44 -18.68 -3.38 7.29
C LEU A 44 -19.63 -2.18 7.27
N GLN A 45 -20.10 -1.76 8.45
CA GLN A 45 -21.04 -0.64 8.60
C GLN A 45 -20.48 0.68 8.04
N GLN A 46 -19.19 0.95 8.27
CA GLN A 46 -18.54 2.15 7.76
C GLN A 46 -18.54 2.16 6.22
N SER A 47 -18.24 1.02 5.61
CA SER A 47 -18.22 0.90 4.15
C SER A 47 -19.61 1.07 3.55
N LEU A 48 -20.64 0.49 4.18
CA LEU A 48 -22.02 0.56 3.73
C LEU A 48 -22.63 1.96 3.89
N ASP A 49 -22.30 2.68 4.96
CA ASP A 49 -22.71 4.08 5.14
C ASP A 49 -22.13 4.98 4.05
N HIS A 50 -20.84 4.84 3.75
CA HIS A 50 -20.20 5.58 2.66
C HIS A 50 -20.79 5.20 1.29
N TYR A 51 -21.11 3.92 1.07
CA TYR A 51 -21.75 3.46 -0.15
C TYR A 51 -23.11 4.13 -0.36
N LEU A 52 -23.98 4.17 0.67
CA LEU A 52 -25.29 4.83 0.57
C LEU A 52 -25.17 6.34 0.31
N LYS A 53 -24.20 7.01 0.94
CA LYS A 53 -23.93 8.45 0.70
C LYS A 53 -23.44 8.71 -0.72
N ALA A 54 -22.59 7.84 -1.26
CA ALA A 54 -22.08 7.95 -2.62
C ALA A 54 -23.16 7.68 -3.68
N LEU A 55 -24.13 6.82 -3.38
CA LEU A 55 -25.25 6.54 -4.28
C LEU A 55 -26.29 7.65 -4.32
N GLN A 56 -26.55 8.31 -3.19
CA GLN A 56 -27.64 9.29 -3.07
C GLN A 56 -27.73 10.33 -4.21
N PRO A 57 -26.64 10.93 -4.72
CA PRO A 57 -26.73 11.92 -5.81
C PRO A 57 -26.87 11.33 -7.22
N ILE A 58 -26.73 10.01 -7.40
CA ILE A 58 -26.66 9.37 -8.73
C ILE A 58 -27.80 8.40 -9.03
N VAL A 59 -28.67 8.11 -8.05
CA VAL A 59 -29.85 7.25 -8.22
C VAL A 59 -31.13 7.99 -7.86
N SER A 60 -32.28 7.47 -8.27
CA SER A 60 -33.57 7.99 -7.83
C SER A 60 -33.84 7.71 -6.34
N GLU A 61 -34.76 8.45 -5.74
CA GLU A 61 -35.12 8.26 -4.32
C GLU A 61 -35.71 6.87 -4.05
N GLU A 62 -36.48 6.34 -4.99
CA GLU A 62 -37.07 4.99 -4.93
C GLU A 62 -35.98 3.89 -4.92
N GLU A 63 -35.00 4.00 -5.83
CA GLU A 63 -33.86 3.07 -5.90
C GLU A 63 -32.96 3.18 -4.66
N TRP A 64 -32.78 4.39 -4.14
CA TRP A 64 -32.01 4.61 -2.92
C TRP A 64 -32.70 3.97 -1.71
N ALA A 65 -34.01 4.17 -1.55
CA ALA A 65 -34.79 3.59 -0.46
C ALA A 65 -34.78 2.05 -0.51
N HIS A 66 -34.94 1.47 -1.70
CA HIS A 66 -34.81 0.03 -1.90
C HIS A 66 -33.41 -0.47 -1.55
N THR A 67 -32.36 0.23 -2.02
CA THR A 67 -30.96 -0.11 -1.72
C THR A 67 -30.68 -0.05 -0.21
N LYS A 68 -31.24 0.94 0.48
CA LYS A 68 -31.12 1.06 1.94
C LYS A 68 -31.69 -0.16 2.66
N GLN A 69 -32.85 -0.67 2.23
CA GLN A 69 -33.42 -1.89 2.80
C GLN A 69 -32.51 -3.11 2.59
N LEU A 70 -31.95 -3.26 1.38
CA LEU A 70 -30.99 -4.33 1.08
C LEU A 70 -29.73 -4.25 1.94
N VAL A 71 -29.21 -3.03 2.15
CA VAL A 71 -28.04 -2.79 3.02
C VAL A 71 -28.34 -3.18 4.47
N ASP A 72 -29.53 -2.82 4.98
CA ASP A 72 -29.95 -3.14 6.35
C ASP A 72 -30.10 -4.66 6.55
N GLU A 73 -30.65 -5.39 5.57
CA GLU A 73 -30.68 -6.86 5.60
C GLU A 73 -29.27 -7.49 5.49
N PHE A 74 -28.43 -6.94 4.61
CA PHE A 74 -27.07 -7.45 4.39
C PHE A 74 -26.20 -7.33 5.65
N GLN A 75 -26.31 -6.23 6.39
CA GLN A 75 -25.53 -5.96 7.61
C GLN A 75 -26.14 -6.51 8.90
N ALA A 76 -27.34 -7.11 8.83
CA ALA A 76 -28.01 -7.66 10.00
C ALA A 76 -27.12 -8.69 10.73
N SER A 77 -27.31 -8.82 12.04
CA SER A 77 -26.57 -9.79 12.85
C SER A 77 -26.84 -11.22 12.38
N GLY A 78 -25.78 -11.99 12.11
CA GLY A 78 -25.88 -13.31 11.49
C GLY A 78 -26.21 -13.28 9.99
N GLY A 79 -26.32 -12.09 9.40
CA GLY A 79 -26.59 -11.87 7.99
C GLY A 79 -25.43 -12.24 7.08
N VAL A 80 -25.67 -12.11 5.77
CA VAL A 80 -24.68 -12.47 4.73
C VAL A 80 -23.44 -11.58 4.83
N GLY A 81 -23.61 -10.28 5.05
CA GLY A 81 -22.50 -9.33 5.12
C GLY A 81 -21.53 -9.64 6.26
N GLU A 82 -22.02 -10.01 7.45
CA GLU A 82 -21.16 -10.36 8.58
C GLU A 82 -20.30 -11.61 8.27
N ARG A 83 -20.90 -12.62 7.63
CA ARG A 83 -20.19 -13.85 7.24
C ARG A 83 -19.10 -13.58 6.20
N LEU A 84 -19.40 -12.72 5.23
CA LEU A 84 -18.45 -12.30 4.19
C LEU A 84 -17.33 -11.43 4.77
N GLN A 85 -17.65 -10.48 5.66
CA GLN A 85 -16.68 -9.65 6.36
C GLN A 85 -15.67 -10.49 7.13
N LYS A 86 -16.14 -11.47 7.93
CA LYS A 86 -15.26 -12.43 8.62
C LYS A 86 -14.39 -13.21 7.63
N GLY A 87 -14.90 -13.48 6.42
CA GLY A 87 -14.15 -14.10 5.33
C GLY A 87 -13.00 -13.22 4.83
N LEU A 88 -13.26 -11.93 4.60
CA LEU A 88 -12.26 -10.94 4.19
C LEU A 88 -11.19 -10.77 5.28
N GLU A 89 -11.59 -10.69 6.54
CA GLU A 89 -10.65 -10.61 7.67
C GLU A 89 -9.76 -11.86 7.77
N ARG A 90 -10.32 -13.06 7.55
CA ARG A 90 -9.52 -14.29 7.49
C ARG A 90 -8.55 -14.28 6.30
N ARG A 91 -8.96 -13.70 5.17
CA ARG A 91 -8.11 -13.56 3.98
C ARG A 91 -6.96 -12.58 4.24
N ALA A 92 -7.24 -11.41 4.81
CA ALA A 92 -6.25 -10.40 5.22
C ALA A 92 -5.15 -10.94 6.14
N ARG A 93 -5.47 -11.94 6.98
CA ARG A 93 -4.48 -12.61 7.84
C ARG A 93 -3.58 -13.59 7.08
N LYS A 94 -4.02 -14.10 5.93
CA LYS A 94 -3.35 -15.18 5.16
C LYS A 94 -2.63 -14.68 3.92
N THR A 95 -2.90 -13.45 3.48
CA THR A 95 -2.27 -12.85 2.29
C THR A 95 -1.52 -11.57 2.68
N GLU A 96 -0.51 -11.20 1.89
CA GLU A 96 0.21 -9.94 2.07
C GLU A 96 -0.70 -8.73 1.75
N ASN A 97 -1.60 -8.92 0.79
CA ASN A 97 -2.65 -8.00 0.39
C ASN A 97 -3.88 -8.87 0.01
N TRP A 98 -5.08 -8.52 0.49
CA TRP A 98 -6.27 -9.39 0.42
C TRP A 98 -7.25 -8.95 -0.66
#